data_AF-A0A2U3Q8J7-F1
#
_entry.id   AF-A0A2U3Q8J7-F1
#
_cell.length_a   1.000
_cell.length_b   1.000
_cell.length_c   1.000
_cell.angle_alpha   90.00
_cell.angle_beta   90.00
_cell.angle_gamma   90.00
#
_symmetry.space_group_name_H-M   'P 1'
#
loop_
_entity.id
_entity.type
_entity.pdbx_description
1 polymer ?
#
loop_
_entity_poly.entity_id
_entity_poly.type
_entity_poly.pdbx_seq_one_letter_code
_entity_poly.pdbx_strand_id
1 'polypeptide(L)'
;MTRLSQDADLARRIAELEQKNQSSAVEIEHLQRELAKSRDCQRASADILAMIASTSGDADSAPEQIAETTVRLIGAPSVWIQLAENGECGKAFRYGASDELLRAGLPPTAVNAGDRNMPGAVVGRNRQIHVPDLDDLDPDLAEFPGLPHARAAGTRTMCGTPLPTNFALGSRQAMFSFLGLKIGLSCRVLATS
;
A
#
# COMPACT_ATOMS: atom_id res chain seq x y z
N MET A 1 -15.95 53.87 -44.26
CA MET A 1 -16.55 52.66 -43.63
C MET A 1 -15.55 51.49 -43.51
N THR A 2 -14.53 51.39 -44.36
CA THR A 2 -13.54 50.29 -44.38
C THR A 2 -12.57 50.27 -43.18
N ARG A 3 -12.05 51.42 -42.72
CA ARG A 3 -11.15 51.47 -41.54
C ARG A 3 -11.83 51.04 -40.24
N LEU A 4 -13.04 51.54 -39.98
CA LEU A 4 -13.84 51.15 -38.80
C LEU A 4 -14.16 49.65 -38.78
N SER A 5 -14.32 49.02 -39.94
CA SER A 5 -14.51 47.57 -40.06
C SER A 5 -13.22 46.78 -39.76
N GLN A 6 -12.06 47.29 -40.20
CA GLN A 6 -10.76 46.69 -39.90
C GLN A 6 -10.39 46.78 -38.42
N ASP A 7 -10.66 47.91 -37.77
CA ASP A 7 -10.36 48.10 -36.33
C ASP A 7 -11.20 47.15 -35.45
N ALA A 8 -12.47 46.93 -35.81
CA ALA A 8 -13.33 45.99 -35.10
C ALA A 8 -12.89 44.52 -35.27
N ASP A 9 -12.37 44.15 -36.46
CA ASP A 9 -11.86 42.81 -36.72
C ASP A 9 -10.52 42.54 -35.99
N LEU A 10 -9.66 43.55 -35.91
CA LEU A 10 -8.42 43.49 -35.13
C LEU A 10 -8.71 43.32 -33.63
N ALA A 11 -9.64 44.10 -33.08
CA ALA A 11 -10.03 43.99 -31.68
C ALA A 11 -10.59 42.60 -31.34
N ARG A 12 -11.39 42.00 -32.24
CA ARG A 12 -11.89 40.63 -32.07
C ARG A 12 -10.76 39.61 -32.03
N ARG A 13 -9.80 39.70 -32.96
CA ARG A 13 -8.64 38.80 -33.00
C ARG A 13 -7.74 38.92 -31.78
N ILE A 14 -7.55 40.13 -31.26
CA ILE A 14 -6.78 40.35 -30.02
C ILE A 14 -7.48 39.65 -28.85
N ALA A 15 -8.79 39.85 -28.70
CA ALA A 15 -9.55 39.19 -27.62
C ALA A 15 -9.52 37.66 -27.74
N GLU A 16 -9.64 37.11 -28.95
CA GLU A 16 -9.52 35.66 -29.18
C GLU A 16 -8.12 35.13 -28.83
N LEU A 17 -7.06 35.86 -29.17
CA LEU A 17 -5.68 35.50 -28.84
C LEU A 17 -5.41 35.60 -27.33
N GLU A 18 -5.94 36.62 -26.67
CA GLU A 18 -5.86 36.76 -25.21
C GLU A 18 -6.57 35.61 -24.51
N GLN A 19 -7.77 35.24 -24.97
CA GLN A 19 -8.51 34.10 -24.43
C GLN A 19 -7.76 32.78 -24.64
N LYS A 20 -7.18 32.56 -25.83
CA LYS A 20 -6.35 31.37 -26.10
C LYS A 20 -5.11 31.35 -25.21
N ASN A 21 -4.42 32.47 -25.06
CA ASN A 21 -3.24 32.57 -24.19
C ASN A 21 -3.60 32.28 -22.72
N GLN A 22 -4.72 32.82 -22.22
CA GLN A 22 -5.20 32.54 -20.87
C GLN A 22 -5.53 31.05 -20.69
N SER A 23 -6.24 30.44 -21.66
CA SER A 23 -6.54 29.01 -21.64
C SER A 23 -5.27 28.15 -21.64
N SER A 24 -4.30 28.47 -22.49
CA SER A 24 -3.02 27.75 -22.55
C SER A 24 -2.20 27.92 -21.28
N ALA A 25 -2.23 29.11 -20.65
CA ALA A 25 -1.54 29.33 -19.38
C ALA A 25 -2.10 28.43 -18.26
N VAL A 26 -3.42 28.35 -18.13
CA VAL A 26 -4.08 27.47 -17.16
C VAL A 26 -3.76 26.00 -17.41
N GLU A 27 -3.74 25.57 -18.68
CA GLU A 27 -3.39 24.20 -19.05
C GLU A 27 -1.93 23.86 -18.73
N ILE A 28 -1.00 24.78 -18.99
CA ILE A 28 0.41 24.62 -18.63
C ILE A 28 0.58 24.47 -17.11
N GLU A 29 -0.09 25.30 -16.30
CA GLU A 29 -0.04 25.19 -14.84
C GLU A 29 -0.61 23.86 -14.34
N HIS A 30 -1.69 23.38 -14.95
CA HIS A 30 -2.25 22.07 -14.64
C HIS A 30 -1.28 20.94 -14.98
N LEU A 31 -0.71 20.94 -16.19
CA LEU A 31 0.26 19.93 -16.62
C LEU A 31 1.55 19.95 -15.80
N GLN A 32 2.02 21.14 -15.40
CA GLN A 32 3.18 21.28 -14.51
C GLN A 32 2.92 20.65 -13.14
N ARG A 33 1.72 20.82 -12.57
CA ARG A 33 1.33 20.18 -11.31
C ARG A 33 1.27 18.65 -11.43
N GLU A 34 0.64 18.13 -12.48
CA GLU A 34 0.58 16.69 -12.72
C GLU A 34 1.97 16.08 -12.96
N LEU A 35 2.85 16.79 -13.69
CA LEU A 35 4.23 16.37 -13.90
C LEU A 35 5.04 16.37 -12.60
N ALA A 36 4.87 17.39 -11.75
CA ALA A 36 5.51 17.44 -10.44
C ALA A 36 5.07 16.25 -9.57
N LYS A 37 3.75 16.01 -9.49
CA LYS A 37 3.18 14.87 -8.77
C LYS A 37 3.70 13.53 -9.28
N SER A 38 3.79 13.36 -10.60
CA SER A 38 4.33 12.14 -11.21
C SER A 38 5.80 11.93 -10.87
N ARG A 39 6.62 12.99 -10.93
CA ARG A 39 8.03 12.95 -10.53
C ARG A 39 8.22 12.59 -9.06
N ASP A 40 7.40 13.17 -8.17
CA ASP A 40 7.45 12.85 -6.75
C ASP A 40 7.08 11.38 -6.49
N CYS A 41 6.06 10.86 -7.17
CA CYS A 41 5.68 9.44 -7.09
C CYS A 41 6.81 8.52 -7.61
N GLN A 42 7.43 8.86 -8.73
CA GLN A 42 8.58 8.11 -9.28
C GLN A 42 9.77 8.11 -8.32
N ARG A 43 10.08 9.25 -7.70
CA ARG A 43 11.16 9.35 -6.70
C ARG A 43 10.85 8.51 -5.47
N ALA A 44 9.65 8.65 -4.89
CA ALA A 44 9.24 7.83 -3.77
C ALA A 44 9.32 6.33 -4.10
N SER A 45 8.92 5.94 -5.31
CA SER A 45 9.00 4.55 -5.76
C SER A 45 10.44 4.06 -5.91
N ALA A 46 11.34 4.90 -6.43
CA ALA A 46 12.76 4.60 -6.54
C ALA A 46 13.42 4.43 -5.16
N ASP A 47 13.07 5.28 -4.19
CA ASP A 47 13.56 5.19 -2.81
C ASP A 47 13.12 3.86 -2.15
N ILE A 48 11.87 3.46 -2.37
CA ILE A 48 11.34 2.15 -1.91
C ILE A 48 12.11 1.00 -2.55
N LEU A 49 12.30 1.01 -3.87
CA LEU A 49 13.00 -0.06 -4.59
C LEU A 49 14.47 -0.16 -4.18
N ALA A 50 15.15 0.98 -3.98
CA ALA A 50 16.52 1.02 -3.48
C ALA A 50 16.63 0.42 -2.07
N MET A 51 15.65 0.71 -1.20
CA MET A 51 15.62 0.16 0.15
C MET A 51 15.37 -1.36 0.14
N ILE A 52 14.43 -1.85 -0.68
CA ILE A 52 14.20 -3.29 -0.87
C ILE A 52 15.47 -3.96 -1.41
N ALA A 53 16.13 -3.37 -2.41
CA ALA A 53 17.37 -3.91 -2.97
C ALA A 53 18.53 -3.94 -1.95
N SER A 54 18.53 -3.04 -0.96
CA SER A 54 19.53 -3.00 0.13
C SER A 54 19.26 -4.01 1.25
N THR A 55 18.04 -4.56 1.31
CA THR A 55 17.66 -5.57 2.31
C THR A 55 18.36 -6.90 2.01
N SER A 56 19.07 -7.47 3.01
CA SER A 56 20.00 -8.59 2.80
C SER A 56 19.33 -9.86 2.26
N GLY A 57 19.92 -10.52 1.26
CA GLY A 57 19.40 -11.72 0.59
C GLY A 57 19.38 -13.03 1.40
N ASP A 58 19.36 -12.95 2.73
CA ASP A 58 19.09 -14.10 3.57
C ASP A 58 17.57 -14.25 3.78
N ALA A 59 17.06 -15.44 3.47
CA ALA A 59 15.62 -15.72 3.36
C ALA A 59 14.85 -15.46 4.66
N ASP A 60 15.54 -15.48 5.80
CA ASP A 60 14.94 -15.24 7.11
C ASP A 60 15.04 -13.79 7.58
N SER A 61 16.09 -13.06 7.23
CA SER A 61 16.28 -11.66 7.67
C SER A 61 15.64 -10.63 6.73
N ALA A 62 15.49 -10.96 5.44
CA ALA A 62 14.87 -10.04 4.49
C ALA A 62 13.42 -9.68 4.80
N PRO A 63 12.50 -10.63 5.09
CA PRO A 63 11.11 -10.29 5.38
C PRO A 63 10.95 -9.40 6.62
N GLU A 64 11.81 -9.58 7.63
CA GLU A 64 11.83 -8.74 8.83
C GLU A 64 12.26 -7.30 8.52
N GLN A 65 13.34 -7.14 7.75
CA GLN A 65 13.82 -5.84 7.27
C GLN A 65 12.79 -5.13 6.37
N ILE A 66 12.06 -5.89 5.53
CA ILE A 66 10.94 -5.35 4.73
C ILE A 66 9.81 -4.88 5.64
N ALA A 67 9.42 -5.67 6.66
CA ALA A 67 8.36 -5.28 7.59
C ALA A 67 8.71 -3.99 8.35
N GLU A 68 9.93 -3.90 8.86
CA GLU A 68 10.46 -2.70 9.51
C GLU A 68 10.44 -1.48 8.57
N THR A 69 10.99 -1.65 7.37
CA THR A 69 11.00 -0.63 6.33
C THR A 69 9.61 -0.13 5.99
N THR A 70 8.65 -1.05 5.85
CA THR A 70 7.27 -0.75 5.49
C THR A 70 6.58 0.08 6.58
N VAL A 71 6.82 -0.24 7.86
CA VAL A 71 6.34 0.56 9.00
C VAL A 71 6.84 2.01 8.91
N ARG A 72 8.14 2.20 8.67
CA ARG A 72 8.73 3.55 8.56
C ARG A 72 8.18 4.36 7.38
N LEU A 73 7.99 3.71 6.23
CA LEU A 73 7.54 4.39 5.01
C LEU A 73 6.06 4.74 5.03
N ILE A 74 5.23 3.88 5.61
CA ILE A 74 3.77 4.01 5.54
C ILE A 74 3.19 4.68 6.79
N GLY A 75 3.99 4.80 7.86
CA GLY A 75 3.52 5.33 9.14
C GLY A 75 2.50 4.41 9.82
N ALA A 76 2.53 3.12 9.47
CA ALA A 76 1.69 2.08 10.03
C ALA A 76 2.14 1.74 11.46
N PRO A 77 1.26 1.66 12.47
CA PRO A 77 1.62 1.13 13.81
C PRO A 77 2.26 -0.26 13.75
N SER A 78 1.89 -1.11 12.79
CA SER A 78 2.52 -2.41 12.57
C SER A 78 2.34 -2.95 11.17
N VAL A 79 3.26 -3.83 10.79
CA VAL A 79 3.23 -4.65 9.58
C VAL A 79 3.49 -6.10 9.97
N TRP A 80 2.76 -7.02 9.33
CA TRP A 80 3.13 -8.43 9.35
C TRP A 80 3.31 -8.96 7.94
N ILE A 81 4.19 -9.94 7.82
CA ILE A 81 4.41 -10.72 6.63
C ILE A 81 4.23 -12.18 7.00
N GLN A 82 3.30 -12.86 6.36
CA GLN A 82 3.04 -14.28 6.64
C GLN A 82 3.28 -15.09 5.37
N LEU A 83 4.20 -16.04 5.47
CA LEU A 83 4.43 -17.04 4.44
C LEU A 83 3.34 -18.10 4.55
N ALA A 84 2.67 -18.39 3.44
CA ALA A 84 1.78 -19.53 3.36
C ALA A 84 2.47 -20.65 2.55
N GLU A 85 2.49 -21.85 3.13
CA GLU A 85 2.98 -23.07 2.51
C GLU A 85 1.82 -24.06 2.40
N ASN A 86 1.54 -24.57 1.19
CA ASN A 86 0.48 -25.57 0.96
C ASN A 86 -0.93 -25.17 1.45
N GLY A 87 -1.24 -23.87 1.50
CA GLY A 87 -2.53 -23.37 2.02
C GLY A 87 -2.60 -23.26 3.54
N GLU A 88 -1.52 -23.57 4.24
CA GLU A 88 -1.35 -23.33 5.68
C GLU A 88 -0.55 -22.06 5.93
N CYS A 89 -0.84 -21.38 7.04
CA CYS A 89 -0.06 -20.23 7.47
C CYS A 89 1.23 -20.72 8.14
N GLY A 90 2.35 -20.55 7.46
CA GLY A 90 3.69 -20.83 7.98
C GLY A 90 4.28 -19.63 8.74
N LYS A 91 5.60 -19.42 8.58
CA LYS A 91 6.36 -18.41 9.32
C LYS A 91 5.78 -17.00 9.15
N ALA A 92 5.63 -16.31 10.27
CA ALA A 92 5.20 -14.91 10.32
C ALA A 92 6.33 -14.01 10.80
N PHE A 93 6.63 -12.98 10.03
CA PHE A 93 7.52 -11.88 10.37
C PHE A 93 6.67 -10.68 10.72
N ARG A 94 6.93 -10.02 11.83
CA ARG A 94 6.06 -8.97 12.36
C ARG A 94 6.92 -7.87 12.95
N TYR A 95 6.48 -6.62 12.76
CA TYR A 95 7.19 -5.44 13.26
C TYR A 95 6.19 -4.35 13.66
N GLY A 96 6.44 -3.67 14.78
CA GLY A 96 5.66 -2.54 15.28
C GLY A 96 4.89 -2.80 16.59
N ALA A 97 4.14 -1.80 17.06
CA ALA A 97 3.51 -1.80 18.39
C ALA A 97 2.42 -2.88 18.57
N SER A 98 1.65 -3.19 17.53
CA SER A 98 0.67 -4.28 17.51
C SER A 98 1.35 -5.66 17.56
N ASP A 99 2.59 -5.79 17.09
CA ASP A 99 3.32 -7.07 17.16
C ASP A 99 3.64 -7.45 18.60
N GLU A 100 4.09 -6.51 19.43
CA GLU A 100 4.41 -6.78 20.84
C GLU A 100 3.19 -7.35 21.58
N LEU A 101 2.01 -6.73 21.38
CA LEU A 101 0.75 -7.20 21.95
C LEU A 101 0.31 -8.56 21.35
N LEU A 102 0.49 -8.75 20.04
CA LEU A 102 0.15 -10.01 19.38
C LEU A 102 1.07 -11.17 19.80
N ARG A 103 2.36 -10.95 20.01
CA ARG A 103 3.30 -11.99 20.49
C ARG A 103 3.01 -12.39 21.93
N ALA A 104 2.60 -11.44 22.76
CA ALA A 104 2.24 -11.70 24.15
C ALA A 104 0.93 -12.48 24.29
N GLY A 105 -0.04 -12.25 23.39
CA GLY A 105 -1.39 -12.80 23.51
C GLY A 105 -1.79 -13.88 22.50
N LEU A 106 -1.00 -14.12 21.45
CA LEU A 106 -1.38 -15.02 20.36
C LEU A 106 -0.21 -15.92 19.90
N PRO A 107 -0.32 -17.26 20.05
CA PRO A 107 0.70 -18.16 19.54
C PRO A 107 0.74 -18.10 18.00
N PRO A 108 1.92 -18.34 17.37
CA PRO A 108 2.07 -18.28 15.91
C PRO A 108 1.10 -19.19 15.13
N THR A 109 0.62 -20.27 15.75
CA THR A 109 -0.29 -21.28 15.18
C THR A 109 -1.77 -20.91 15.24
N ALA A 110 -2.14 -19.80 15.89
CA ALA A 110 -3.55 -19.46 16.10
C ALA A 110 -4.24 -18.87 14.84
N VAL A 111 -3.53 -18.69 13.73
CA VAL A 111 -4.03 -18.00 12.55
C VAL A 111 -3.86 -18.91 11.34
N ASN A 112 -4.94 -19.57 10.89
CA ASN A 112 -4.89 -20.40 9.68
C ASN A 112 -5.45 -19.65 8.47
N ALA A 113 -4.91 -19.97 7.29
CA ALA A 113 -5.39 -19.39 6.03
C ALA A 113 -6.73 -19.99 5.56
N GLY A 114 -7.25 -21.01 6.24
CA GLY A 114 -8.56 -21.60 5.94
C GLY A 114 -9.73 -20.97 6.71
N ASP A 115 -9.46 -20.17 7.75
CA ASP A 115 -10.52 -19.66 8.64
C ASP A 115 -11.12 -18.34 8.11
N ARG A 116 -12.26 -17.91 8.68
CA ARG A 116 -12.90 -16.62 8.38
C ARG A 116 -12.15 -15.45 9.03
N ASN A 117 -10.91 -15.26 8.59
CA ASN A 117 -9.99 -14.25 9.08
C ASN A 117 -9.27 -13.53 7.93
N MET A 118 -8.58 -12.44 8.25
CA MET A 118 -7.87 -11.62 7.25
C MET A 118 -6.82 -12.41 6.43
N PRO A 119 -5.89 -13.16 7.04
CA PRO A 119 -4.94 -13.98 6.27
C PRO A 119 -5.57 -15.05 5.39
N GLY A 120 -6.71 -15.61 5.80
CA GLY A 120 -7.43 -16.61 5.02
C GLY A 120 -8.20 -16.01 3.86
N ALA A 121 -8.88 -14.89 4.07
CA ALA A 121 -9.56 -14.18 3.00
C ALA A 121 -8.59 -13.68 1.92
N VAL A 122 -7.40 -13.17 2.30
CA VAL A 122 -6.37 -12.72 1.34
C VAL A 122 -5.87 -13.88 0.47
N VAL A 123 -5.67 -15.08 1.04
CA VAL A 123 -5.25 -16.27 0.29
C VAL A 123 -6.38 -16.78 -0.58
N GLY A 124 -7.54 -17.03 0.02
CA GLY A 124 -8.68 -17.64 -0.69
C GLY A 124 -9.19 -16.76 -1.82
N ARG A 125 -9.18 -15.43 -1.65
CA ARG A 125 -9.64 -14.49 -2.68
C ARG A 125 -8.52 -14.06 -3.65
N ASN A 126 -7.24 -14.34 -3.32
CA ASN A 126 -6.04 -13.92 -4.06
C ASN A 126 -6.11 -12.48 -4.60
N ARG A 127 -6.58 -11.55 -3.76
CA ARG A 127 -6.69 -10.12 -4.07
C ARG A 127 -6.39 -9.31 -2.83
N GLN A 128 -6.05 -8.04 -3.03
CA GLN A 128 -5.97 -7.11 -1.92
C GLN A 128 -7.32 -6.99 -1.21
N ILE A 129 -7.28 -7.05 0.12
CA ILE A 129 -8.42 -6.78 1.00
C ILE A 129 -8.07 -5.55 1.81
N HIS A 130 -8.92 -4.53 1.72
CA HIS A 130 -8.78 -3.29 2.46
C HIS A 130 -10.01 -3.12 3.36
N VAL A 131 -9.76 -3.03 4.66
CA VAL A 131 -10.74 -2.80 5.72
C VAL A 131 -10.55 -1.38 6.24
N PRO A 132 -11.44 -0.44 5.86
CA PRO A 132 -11.28 0.98 6.21
C PRO A 132 -11.44 1.23 7.72
N ASP A 133 -12.34 0.50 8.39
CA ASP A 133 -12.57 0.58 9.83
C ASP A 133 -12.76 -0.82 10.44
N LEU A 134 -11.96 -1.15 11.45
CA LEU A 134 -12.06 -2.42 12.20
C LEU A 134 -13.32 -2.51 13.06
N ASP A 135 -14.00 -1.41 13.33
CA ASP A 135 -15.29 -1.43 14.04
C ASP A 135 -16.47 -1.69 13.09
N ASP A 136 -16.26 -1.60 11.77
CA ASP A 136 -17.22 -1.96 10.71
C ASP A 136 -16.63 -3.07 9.82
N LEU A 137 -16.48 -4.26 10.43
CA LEU A 137 -15.78 -5.38 9.83
C LEU A 137 -16.74 -6.35 9.12
N ASP A 138 -16.36 -6.80 7.92
CA ASP A 138 -17.03 -7.91 7.21
C ASP A 138 -17.08 -9.17 8.12
N PRO A 139 -18.25 -9.81 8.30
CA PRO A 139 -18.38 -11.06 9.05
C PRO A 139 -17.42 -12.18 8.62
N ASP A 140 -16.99 -12.18 7.36
CA ASP A 140 -16.00 -13.12 6.82
C ASP A 140 -14.58 -12.92 7.38
N LEU A 141 -14.34 -11.83 8.11
CA LEU A 141 -13.05 -11.47 8.70
C LEU A 141 -13.10 -11.45 10.24
N ALA A 142 -14.29 -11.61 10.82
CA ALA A 142 -14.56 -11.39 12.22
C ALA A 142 -13.94 -12.44 13.16
N GLU A 143 -13.57 -13.61 12.64
CA GLU A 143 -12.94 -14.67 13.45
C GLU A 143 -11.43 -14.47 13.59
N PHE A 144 -10.87 -13.35 13.14
CA PHE A 144 -9.44 -13.08 13.27
C PHE A 144 -9.03 -12.87 14.74
N PRO A 145 -8.23 -13.76 15.36
CA PRO A 145 -7.87 -13.65 16.77
C PRO A 145 -6.99 -12.44 17.12
N GLY A 146 -6.39 -11.81 16.12
CA GLY A 146 -5.59 -10.61 16.28
C GLY A 146 -6.41 -9.30 16.38
N LEU A 147 -7.73 -9.31 16.16
CA LEU A 147 -8.56 -8.10 16.21
C LEU A 147 -8.48 -7.36 17.55
N PRO A 148 -8.58 -8.02 18.73
CA PRO A 148 -8.49 -7.34 20.01
C PRO A 148 -7.13 -6.64 20.20
N HIS A 149 -6.05 -7.29 19.78
CA HIS A 149 -4.69 -6.75 19.87
C HIS A 149 -4.47 -5.57 18.91
N ALA A 150 -4.98 -5.68 17.68
CA ALA A 150 -4.94 -4.59 16.71
C ALA A 150 -5.71 -3.36 17.24
N ARG A 151 -6.90 -3.56 17.81
CA ARG A 151 -7.68 -2.48 18.44
C ARG A 151 -6.95 -1.86 19.64
N ALA A 152 -6.37 -2.69 20.51
CA ALA A 152 -5.59 -2.22 21.67
C ALA A 152 -4.35 -1.39 21.25
N ALA A 153 -3.74 -1.73 20.12
CA ALA A 153 -2.66 -0.95 19.52
C ALA A 153 -3.13 0.33 18.80
N GLY A 154 -4.44 0.62 18.80
CA GLY A 154 -5.03 1.79 18.13
C GLY A 154 -5.15 1.65 16.61
N THR A 155 -5.09 0.42 16.08
CA THR A 155 -5.33 0.17 14.66
C THR A 155 -6.81 0.40 14.34
N ARG A 156 -7.06 1.23 13.33
CA ARG A 156 -8.41 1.48 12.80
C ARG A 156 -8.58 0.89 11.41
N THR A 157 -7.56 0.95 10.59
CA THR A 157 -7.60 0.47 9.20
C THR A 157 -6.64 -0.70 9.04
N MET A 158 -7.05 -1.72 8.29
CA MET A 158 -6.21 -2.88 7.97
C MET A 158 -6.24 -3.18 6.47
N CYS A 159 -5.10 -3.53 5.89
CA CYS A 159 -5.01 -3.99 4.51
C CYS A 159 -4.19 -5.26 4.44
N GLY A 160 -4.58 -6.22 3.60
CA GLY A 160 -3.84 -7.43 3.32
C GLY A 160 -3.64 -7.59 1.82
N THR A 161 -2.39 -7.74 1.37
CA THR A 161 -2.05 -7.90 -0.05
C THR A 161 -1.36 -9.24 -0.28
N PRO A 162 -1.83 -10.06 -1.24
CA PRO A 162 -1.13 -11.26 -1.64
C PRO A 162 0.11 -10.88 -2.47
N LEU A 163 1.24 -11.53 -2.20
CA LEU A 163 2.45 -11.42 -3.00
C LEU A 163 2.67 -12.73 -3.77
N PRO A 164 2.90 -12.63 -5.09
CA PRO A 164 3.12 -13.80 -5.91
C PRO A 164 4.48 -14.44 -5.62
N THR A 165 4.53 -15.77 -5.74
CA THR A 165 5.69 -16.65 -5.52
C THR A 165 6.97 -16.24 -6.26
N ASN A 166 6.86 -15.48 -7.36
CA ASN A 166 8.01 -15.00 -8.13
C ASN A 166 8.67 -13.73 -7.56
N PHE A 167 8.20 -13.22 -6.42
CA PHE A 167 8.92 -12.21 -5.65
C PHE A 167 10.06 -12.88 -4.86
N ALA A 168 11.00 -13.45 -5.61
CA ALA A 168 12.10 -14.24 -5.07
C ALA A 168 13.08 -13.34 -4.31
N LEU A 169 13.07 -13.45 -2.97
CA LEU A 169 14.30 -13.36 -2.21
C LEU A 169 15.21 -14.49 -2.72
N GLY A 170 16.32 -14.10 -3.34
CA GLY A 170 17.17 -15.02 -4.08
C GLY A 170 17.81 -16.07 -3.17
N SER A 171 17.29 -17.29 -3.20
CA SER A 171 18.07 -18.48 -2.86
C SER A 171 17.55 -19.71 -3.62
N ARG A 172 18.51 -20.46 -4.14
CA ARG A 172 18.39 -21.60 -5.06
C ARG A 172 17.66 -22.80 -4.43
N GLN A 173 17.01 -23.57 -5.32
CA GLN A 173 16.54 -24.96 -5.18
C GLN A 173 15.39 -25.24 -4.21
N ALA A 174 14.20 -25.43 -4.77
CA ALA A 174 13.53 -26.73 -4.81
C ALA A 174 12.32 -26.64 -5.76
N MET A 175 12.16 -27.66 -6.61
CA MET A 175 10.85 -28.01 -7.17
C MET A 175 9.84 -28.06 -6.04
N PHE A 176 8.77 -27.25 -6.08
CA PHE A 176 7.38 -27.55 -5.68
C PHE A 176 6.61 -26.21 -5.65
N SER A 177 5.43 -26.23 -6.27
CA SER A 177 4.65 -25.06 -6.64
C SER A 177 3.98 -24.36 -5.43
N PHE A 178 3.86 -23.03 -5.52
CA PHE A 178 3.09 -22.10 -4.67
C PHE A 178 3.64 -21.78 -3.25
N LEU A 179 4.48 -20.75 -3.18
CA LEU A 179 4.84 -20.02 -1.95
C LEU A 179 4.16 -18.63 -1.99
N GLY A 180 3.16 -18.40 -1.14
CA GLY A 180 2.46 -17.11 -1.08
C GLY A 180 2.99 -16.24 0.05
N LEU A 181 3.67 -15.14 -0.28
CA LEU A 181 4.08 -14.12 0.70
C LEU A 181 2.90 -13.15 0.91
N LYS A 182 2.66 -12.62 2.12
CA LYS A 182 1.53 -11.70 2.40
C LYS A 182 2.08 -10.44 3.05
N ILE A 183 1.55 -9.25 2.78
CA ILE A 183 1.80 -8.06 3.61
C ILE A 183 0.48 -7.61 4.21
N GLY A 184 0.40 -7.60 5.54
CA GLY A 184 -0.66 -6.95 6.30
C GLY A 184 -0.19 -5.61 6.81
N LEU A 185 -0.86 -4.52 6.43
CA LEU A 185 -0.59 -3.17 6.92
C LEU A 185 -1.72 -2.73 7.85
N SER A 186 -1.36 -2.23 9.03
CA SER A 186 -2.29 -1.57 9.94
C SER A 186 -1.98 -0.08 9.98
N CYS A 187 -2.94 0.79 9.68
CA CYS A 187 -2.74 2.25 9.68
C CYS A 187 -3.54 2.92 10.82
N ARG A 188 -2.96 3.98 11.39
CA ARG A 188 -3.62 4.90 12.33
C ARG A 188 -4.04 6.15 11.56
N VAL A 189 -5.34 6.43 11.50
CA VAL A 189 -5.83 7.72 10.99
C VAL A 189 -5.55 8.75 12.09
N LEU A 190 -4.60 9.66 11.84
CA LEU A 190 -4.53 10.89 12.61
C LEU A 190 -5.75 11.72 12.23
N ALA A 191 -6.71 11.84 13.15
CA ALA A 191 -7.79 12.79 13.01
C ALA A 191 -7.18 14.19 12.93
N THR A 192 -7.12 14.76 11.72
CA THR A 192 -6.94 16.19 11.52
C THR A 192 -8.15 16.88 12.13
N SER A 193 -7.93 17.53 13.29
CA SER A 193 -8.78 18.63 13.77
C SER A 193 -8.25 19.94 13.21
#